data_AF-A0A0L6HY04-F1
#
_entry.id   AF-A0A0L6HY04-F1
#
_cell.length_a   1.000
_cell.length_b   1.000
_cell.length_c   1.000
_cell.angle_alpha   90.00
_cell.angle_beta   90.00
_cell.angle_gamma   90.00
#
_symmetry.space_group_name_H-M   'P 1'
#
loop_
_entity.id
_entity.type
_entity.pdbx_description
1 polymer ?
#
loop_
_entity_poly.entity_id
_entity_poly.type
_entity_poly.pdbx_seq_one_letter_code
_entity_poly.pdbx_strand_id
1 'polypeptide(L)'
;MRRRLLVGILGLSLFAGIGLLGSARVTEARFTDVEFTSSGTFTAFTVPVPTITGCTVALNGLGIFQSVTLVWTSPYPANGVRLTLTQGTTSAVVPAANITTTGPAGGLYTHTAVLSQGLLASLIANLLGSTTTMTVNNLLSGTSWISTGATRQLAVGALGIGGSCT
;
A
#
# COMPACT_ATOMS: atom_id res chain seq x y z
N MET A 1 55.30 40.68 -5.82
CA MET A 1 54.11 40.61 -4.93
C MET A 1 52.75 40.38 -5.63
N ARG A 2 52.60 40.59 -6.95
CA ARG A 2 51.30 40.42 -7.67
C ARG A 2 50.77 38.98 -7.84
N ARG A 3 51.62 37.95 -7.82
CA ARG A 3 51.19 36.54 -8.03
C ARG A 3 50.44 35.90 -6.85
N ARG A 4 50.57 36.44 -5.63
CA ARG A 4 49.89 35.89 -4.45
C ARG A 4 48.41 36.32 -4.34
N LEU A 5 48.02 37.38 -5.06
CA LEU A 5 46.67 37.95 -5.02
C LEU A 5 45.69 37.21 -5.95
N LEU A 6 46.19 36.62 -7.04
CA LEU A 6 45.38 35.87 -8.01
C LEU A 6 44.90 34.51 -7.47
N VAL A 7 45.70 33.86 -6.61
CA VAL A 7 45.36 32.56 -6.01
C VAL A 7 44.22 32.69 -5.00
N GLY A 8 44.13 33.81 -4.27
CA GLY A 8 43.05 34.06 -3.31
C GLY A 8 41.68 34.21 -3.97
N ILE A 9 41.61 34.80 -5.17
CA ILE A 9 40.35 35.06 -5.88
C ILE A 9 39.81 33.77 -6.52
N LEU A 10 40.69 32.88 -6.99
CA LEU A 10 40.31 31.54 -7.47
C LEU A 10 39.82 30.62 -6.35
N GLY A 11 40.40 30.72 -5.15
CA GLY A 11 39.93 29.97 -3.98
C GLY A 11 38.55 30.42 -3.48
N LEU A 12 38.28 31.72 -3.53
CA LEU A 12 36.99 32.31 -3.10
C LEU A 12 35.84 32.02 -4.07
N SER A 13 36.12 31.95 -5.38
CA SER A 13 35.09 31.60 -6.38
C SER A 13 34.68 30.13 -6.31
N LEU A 14 35.58 29.22 -5.90
CA LEU A 14 35.26 27.81 -5.72
C LEU A 14 34.32 27.57 -4.51
N PHE A 15 34.48 28.32 -3.41
CA PHE A 15 33.59 28.22 -2.26
C PHE A 15 32.20 28.84 -2.49
N ALA A 16 32.08 29.85 -3.37
CA ALA A 16 30.79 30.46 -3.70
C ALA A 16 29.88 29.55 -4.54
N GLY A 17 30.45 28.62 -5.34
CA GLY A 17 29.67 27.72 -6.20
C GLY A 17 28.94 26.60 -5.46
N ILE A 18 29.48 26.14 -4.32
CA ILE A 18 28.91 25.01 -3.56
C ILE A 18 27.67 25.45 -2.77
N GLY A 19 27.59 26.71 -2.36
CA GLY A 19 26.48 27.27 -1.57
C GLY A 19 25.19 27.56 -2.36
N LEU A 20 25.23 27.50 -3.70
CA LEU A 20 24.05 27.72 -4.56
C LEU A 20 23.28 26.44 -4.88
N LEU A 21 23.77 25.29 -4.43
CA LEU A 21 23.05 24.03 -4.55
C LEU A 21 22.01 23.97 -3.43
N GLY A 22 20.76 24.31 -3.76
CA GLY A 22 19.63 24.13 -2.85
C GLY A 22 19.63 22.72 -2.27
N SER A 23 19.37 22.61 -0.97
CA SER A 23 19.28 21.32 -0.29
C SER A 23 18.25 20.44 -0.98
N ALA A 24 18.66 19.20 -1.30
CA ALA A 24 17.75 18.20 -1.82
C ALA A 24 16.59 18.02 -0.82
N ARG A 25 15.36 18.12 -1.31
CA ARG A 25 14.19 17.80 -0.48
C ARG A 25 14.19 16.30 -0.20
N VAL A 26 13.54 15.87 0.88
CA VAL A 26 13.53 14.48 1.37
C VAL A 26 13.14 13.43 0.31
N THR A 27 12.52 13.85 -0.80
CA THR A 27 12.05 13.00 -1.90
C THR A 27 12.91 13.05 -3.17
N GLU A 28 14.04 13.77 -3.17
CA GLU A 28 14.88 13.93 -4.36
C GLU A 28 16.27 13.33 -4.12
N ALA A 29 16.73 12.52 -5.08
CA ALA A 29 18.12 12.10 -5.18
C ALA A 29 18.78 12.88 -6.30
N ARG A 30 19.90 13.56 -5.99
CA ARG A 30 20.74 14.24 -6.98
C ARG A 30 22.11 13.58 -6.98
N PHE A 31 22.51 13.06 -8.13
CA PHE A 31 23.86 12.59 -8.36
C PHE A 31 24.58 13.60 -9.24
N THR A 32 25.77 14.02 -8.82
CA THR A 32 26.69 14.81 -9.65
C THR A 32 27.85 13.88 -10.01
N ASP A 33 27.81 13.32 -11.21
CA ASP A 33 28.97 12.66 -11.80
C ASP A 33 29.88 13.72 -12.42
N VAL A 34 31.18 13.58 -12.27
CA VAL A 34 32.20 14.50 -12.81
C VAL A 34 32.29 14.40 -14.34
N GLU A 35 31.73 13.36 -14.96
CA GLU A 35 31.77 13.14 -16.42
C GLU A 35 30.54 13.64 -17.19
N PHE A 36 29.43 14.03 -16.53
CA PHE A 36 28.25 14.56 -17.22
C PHE A 36 27.78 15.90 -16.62
N THR A 37 27.84 16.95 -17.43
CA THR A 37 27.32 18.31 -17.17
C THR A 37 25.78 18.38 -17.01
N SER A 38 25.11 17.24 -16.87
CA SER A 38 23.66 17.11 -16.80
C SER A 38 23.27 16.43 -15.49
N SER A 39 22.94 17.24 -14.48
CA SER A 39 22.31 16.72 -13.26
C SER A 39 20.83 16.44 -13.54
N GLY A 40 20.43 15.17 -13.51
CA GLY A 40 19.02 14.77 -13.57
C GLY A 40 18.38 14.75 -12.18
N THR A 41 17.11 15.13 -12.10
CA THR A 41 16.27 14.97 -10.91
C THR A 41 15.35 13.77 -11.09
N PHE A 42 15.40 12.82 -10.16
CA PHE A 42 14.40 11.75 -10.07
C PHE A 42 13.46 12.05 -8.92
N THR A 43 12.16 12.02 -9.18
CA THR A 43 11.14 12.18 -8.14
C THR A 43 10.80 10.83 -7.54
N ALA A 44 11.01 10.64 -6.24
CA ALA A 44 10.43 9.52 -5.53
C ALA A 44 8.89 9.69 -5.50
N PHE A 45 8.15 8.61 -5.73
CA PHE A 45 6.71 8.57 -5.50
C PHE A 45 6.38 7.43 -4.55
N THR A 46 5.29 7.59 -3.79
CA THR A 46 4.74 6.54 -2.95
C THR A 46 3.50 5.95 -3.62
N VAL A 47 3.37 4.63 -3.61
CA VAL A 47 2.12 3.98 -4.06
C VAL A 47 1.02 4.38 -3.08
N PRO A 48 -0.07 5.04 -3.52
CA PRO A 48 -1.14 5.48 -2.63
C PRO A 48 -1.75 4.32 -1.86
N VAL A 49 -2.15 4.57 -0.62
CA VAL A 49 -2.79 3.57 0.24
C VAL A 49 -4.25 3.39 -0.20
N PRO A 50 -4.75 2.16 -0.34
CA PRO A 50 -6.19 1.94 -0.54
C PRO A 50 -6.98 2.40 0.68
N THR A 51 -8.25 2.77 0.48
CA THR A 51 -9.12 3.22 1.58
C THR A 51 -10.27 2.24 1.76
N ILE A 52 -10.38 1.63 2.94
CA ILE A 52 -11.50 0.73 3.27
C ILE A 52 -12.72 1.57 3.61
N THR A 53 -13.78 1.44 2.83
CA THR A 53 -15.02 2.23 2.95
C THR A 53 -16.15 1.46 3.61
N GLY A 54 -16.09 0.12 3.63
CA GLY A 54 -17.09 -0.71 4.29
C GLY A 54 -16.55 -2.06 4.72
N CYS A 55 -17.03 -2.54 5.87
CA CYS A 55 -16.87 -3.93 6.25
C CYS A 55 -18.12 -4.40 6.99
N THR A 56 -18.78 -5.42 6.45
CA THR A 56 -20.04 -5.92 7.01
C THR A 56 -20.01 -7.43 7.13
N VAL A 57 -20.50 -7.93 8.27
CA VAL A 57 -20.65 -9.36 8.53
C VAL A 57 -22.10 -9.76 8.25
N ALA A 58 -22.26 -10.85 7.51
CA ALA A 58 -23.55 -11.52 7.34
C ALA A 58 -23.61 -12.74 8.25
N LEU A 59 -24.70 -12.84 9.00
CA LEU A 59 -25.04 -13.98 9.83
C LEU A 59 -26.27 -14.67 9.21
N ASN A 60 -26.38 -15.99 9.37
CA ASN A 60 -27.58 -16.72 8.97
C ASN A 60 -28.73 -16.49 9.97
N GLY A 61 -29.90 -17.09 9.72
CA GLY A 61 -31.07 -16.97 10.59
C GLY A 61 -30.89 -17.50 12.02
N LEU A 62 -29.82 -18.24 12.29
CA LEU A 62 -29.44 -18.74 13.62
C LEU A 62 -28.33 -17.88 14.28
N GLY A 63 -27.93 -16.76 13.65
CA GLY A 63 -26.85 -15.90 14.13
C GLY A 63 -25.46 -16.47 13.88
N ILE A 64 -25.30 -17.51 13.06
CA ILE A 64 -24.00 -18.11 12.73
C ILE A 64 -23.36 -17.33 11.59
N PHE A 65 -22.06 -17.07 11.71
CA PHE A 65 -21.24 -16.42 10.69
C PHE A 65 -21.36 -17.13 9.33
N GLN A 66 -21.74 -16.37 8.30
CA GLN A 66 -21.94 -16.87 6.94
C GLN A 66 -20.90 -16.29 5.97
N SER A 67 -20.67 -14.97 6.03
CA SER A 67 -19.70 -14.29 5.17
C SER A 67 -19.33 -12.92 5.71
N VAL A 68 -18.21 -12.37 5.26
CA VAL A 68 -17.87 -10.95 5.42
C VAL A 68 -17.75 -10.30 4.05
N THR A 69 -18.26 -9.07 3.94
CA THR A 69 -18.09 -8.23 2.75
C THR A 69 -17.14 -7.09 3.10
N LEU A 70 -16.02 -7.00 2.39
CA LEU A 70 -15.06 -5.91 2.51
C LEU A 70 -15.13 -5.04 1.25
N VAL A 71 -15.31 -3.74 1.44
CA VAL A 71 -15.37 -2.75 0.36
C VAL A 71 -14.26 -1.72 0.55
N TRP A 72 -13.49 -1.47 -0.50
CA TRP A 72 -12.44 -0.47 -0.49
C TRP A 72 -12.32 0.24 -1.84
N THR A 73 -11.70 1.41 -1.82
CA THR A 73 -11.41 2.19 -3.02
C THR A 73 -9.91 2.26 -3.29
N SER A 74 -9.54 2.27 -4.57
CA SER A 74 -8.16 2.38 -5.04
C SER A 74 -8.08 3.17 -6.35
N PRO A 75 -7.00 3.92 -6.63
CA PRO A 75 -6.77 4.47 -7.97
C PRO A 75 -6.39 3.40 -9.00
N TYR A 76 -6.12 2.16 -8.57
CA TYR A 76 -5.69 1.07 -9.45
C TYR A 76 -6.85 0.12 -9.80
N PRO A 77 -6.84 -0.48 -11.01
CA PRO A 77 -7.82 -1.48 -11.42
C PRO A 77 -7.55 -2.84 -10.72
N ALA A 78 -8.37 -3.85 -11.01
CA ALA A 78 -8.34 -5.17 -10.35
C ALA A 78 -6.94 -5.83 -10.27
N ASN A 79 -6.11 -5.70 -11.30
CA ASN A 79 -4.76 -6.29 -11.31
C ASN A 79 -3.74 -5.53 -10.42
N GLY A 80 -4.10 -4.33 -9.96
CA GLY A 80 -3.27 -3.47 -9.12
C GLY A 80 -3.70 -3.47 -7.65
N VAL A 81 -4.49 -4.46 -7.22
CA VAL A 81 -4.89 -4.62 -5.82
C VAL A 81 -4.67 -6.03 -5.32
N ARG A 82 -4.44 -6.16 -4.01
CA ARG A 82 -4.32 -7.45 -3.32
C ARG A 82 -5.01 -7.39 -1.98
N LEU A 83 -5.75 -8.44 -1.66
CA LEU A 83 -6.32 -8.67 -0.33
C LEU A 83 -5.63 -9.89 0.30
N THR A 84 -5.00 -9.67 1.45
CA THR A 84 -4.34 -10.70 2.24
C THR A 84 -5.08 -10.92 3.54
N LEU A 85 -5.31 -12.18 3.89
CA LEU A 85 -5.86 -12.63 5.16
C LEU A 85 -4.71 -13.13 6.03
N THR A 86 -4.66 -12.71 7.28
CA THR A 86 -3.64 -13.15 8.23
C THR A 86 -4.28 -13.51 9.57
N GLN A 87 -3.97 -14.69 10.07
CA GLN A 87 -4.48 -15.21 11.33
C GLN A 87 -3.37 -16.00 12.02
N GLY A 88 -2.89 -15.50 13.16
CA GLY A 88 -1.69 -16.04 13.81
C GLY A 88 -0.49 -16.04 12.84
N THR A 89 0.07 -17.22 12.57
CA THR A 89 1.17 -17.43 11.63
C THR A 89 0.72 -17.77 10.21
N THR A 90 -0.58 -18.00 9.98
CA THR A 90 -1.14 -18.35 8.68
C THR A 90 -1.49 -17.09 7.90
N SER A 91 -1.05 -17.01 6.65
CA SER A 91 -1.37 -15.91 5.75
C SER A 91 -1.74 -16.45 4.37
N ALA A 92 -2.77 -15.89 3.77
CA ALA A 92 -3.27 -16.30 2.46
C ALA A 92 -3.75 -15.10 1.65
N VAL A 93 -3.53 -15.14 0.34
CA VAL A 93 -4.02 -14.13 -0.58
C VAL A 93 -5.38 -14.55 -1.11
N VAL A 94 -6.36 -13.65 -1.05
CA VAL A 94 -7.69 -13.89 -1.61
C VAL A 94 -7.56 -13.98 -3.14
N PRO A 95 -8.06 -15.05 -3.78
CA PRO A 95 -8.03 -15.14 -5.24
C PRO A 95 -8.80 -13.99 -5.88
N ALA A 96 -8.23 -13.41 -6.94
CA ALA A 96 -8.82 -12.26 -7.64
C ALA A 96 -10.26 -12.50 -8.13
N ALA A 97 -10.61 -13.76 -8.42
CA ALA A 97 -11.98 -14.15 -8.79
C ALA A 97 -13.03 -13.84 -7.70
N ASN A 98 -12.63 -13.68 -6.44
CA ASN A 98 -13.52 -13.30 -5.33
C ASN A 98 -13.55 -11.78 -5.07
N ILE A 99 -12.88 -10.99 -5.92
CA ILE A 99 -12.83 -9.53 -5.82
C ILE A 99 -13.50 -8.94 -7.05
N THR A 100 -14.70 -8.40 -6.85
CA THR A 100 -15.41 -7.66 -7.90
C THR A 100 -14.91 -6.22 -7.92
N THR A 101 -14.75 -5.64 -9.11
CA THR A 101 -14.25 -4.27 -9.30
C THR A 101 -15.21 -3.49 -10.18
N THR A 102 -15.52 -2.26 -9.78
CA THR A 102 -16.39 -1.34 -10.53
C THR A 102 -15.75 0.04 -10.62
N GLY A 103 -16.19 0.84 -11.59
CA GLY A 103 -15.63 2.17 -11.88
C GLY A 103 -14.66 2.18 -13.07
N PRO A 104 -13.84 3.25 -13.21
CA PRO A 104 -13.59 4.27 -12.20
C PRO A 104 -14.70 5.34 -12.13
N ALA A 105 -14.98 5.84 -10.93
CA ALA A 105 -15.80 7.02 -10.68
C ALA A 105 -14.95 8.06 -9.95
N GLY A 106 -14.82 9.28 -10.48
CA GLY A 106 -13.96 10.31 -9.89
C GLY A 106 -12.48 9.92 -9.79
N GLY A 107 -12.00 9.02 -10.66
CA GLY A 107 -10.61 8.54 -10.64
C GLY A 107 -10.34 7.38 -9.66
N LEU A 108 -11.36 6.83 -9.01
CA LEU A 108 -11.23 5.70 -8.10
C LEU A 108 -12.05 4.49 -8.56
N TYR A 109 -11.46 3.31 -8.45
CA TYR A 109 -12.13 2.02 -8.55
C TYR A 109 -12.67 1.61 -7.19
N THR A 110 -13.85 0.98 -7.19
CA THR A 110 -14.41 0.36 -5.99
C THR A 110 -14.26 -1.15 -6.12
N HIS A 111 -13.60 -1.74 -5.14
CA HIS A 111 -13.39 -3.18 -5.04
C HIS A 111 -14.24 -3.74 -3.91
N THR A 112 -14.90 -4.85 -4.18
CA THR A 112 -15.74 -5.55 -3.21
C THR A 112 -15.36 -7.01 -3.18
N ALA A 113 -14.96 -7.51 -2.00
CA ALA A 113 -14.69 -8.91 -1.75
C ALA A 113 -15.75 -9.49 -0.83
N VAL A 114 -16.44 -10.54 -1.29
CA VAL A 114 -17.39 -11.31 -0.47
C VAL A 114 -16.72 -12.61 -0.08
N LEU A 115 -16.29 -12.71 1.18
CA LEU A 115 -15.57 -13.86 1.70
C LEU A 115 -16.54 -14.74 2.47
N SER A 116 -16.94 -15.85 1.86
CA SER A 116 -17.79 -16.84 2.50
C SER A 116 -17.03 -17.62 3.58
N GLN A 117 -17.77 -18.20 4.52
CA GLN A 117 -17.20 -19.09 5.53
C GLN A 117 -16.36 -20.23 4.91
N GLY A 118 -16.83 -20.83 3.82
CA GLY A 118 -16.11 -21.89 3.10
C GLY A 118 -14.79 -21.40 2.48
N LEU A 119 -14.81 -20.22 1.86
CA LEU A 119 -13.59 -19.62 1.32
C LEU A 119 -12.59 -19.30 2.44
N LEU A 120 -13.05 -18.67 3.52
CA LEU A 120 -12.20 -18.36 4.67
C LEU A 120 -11.61 -19.63 5.28
N ALA A 121 -12.42 -20.66 5.54
CA ALA A 121 -11.94 -21.94 6.07
C ALA A 121 -10.96 -22.67 5.15
N SER A 122 -11.00 -22.41 3.84
CA SER A 122 -10.02 -22.95 2.88
C SER A 122 -8.70 -22.18 2.85
N LEU A 123 -8.72 -20.89 3.21
CA LEU A 123 -7.55 -20.00 3.12
C LEU A 123 -6.82 -19.85 4.46
N ILE A 124 -7.56 -19.92 5.57
CA ILE A 124 -7.03 -19.77 6.92
C ILE A 124 -7.52 -20.93 7.80
N ALA A 125 -6.67 -21.35 8.74
CA ALA A 125 -7.02 -22.43 9.66
C ALA A 125 -8.05 -21.95 10.70
N ASN A 126 -8.85 -22.85 11.26
CA ASN A 126 -9.61 -22.62 12.50
C ASN A 126 -10.32 -21.25 12.60
N LEU A 127 -11.25 -20.98 11.67
CA LEU A 127 -12.00 -19.71 11.65
C LEU A 127 -12.77 -19.43 12.95
N LEU A 128 -13.26 -20.47 13.63
CA LEU A 128 -14.13 -20.35 14.80
C LEU A 128 -13.35 -19.86 16.02
N GLY A 129 -13.89 -18.86 16.73
CA GLY A 129 -13.25 -18.28 17.91
C GLY A 129 -11.95 -17.52 17.60
N SER A 130 -11.74 -17.14 16.34
CA SER A 130 -10.49 -16.53 15.88
C SER A 130 -10.69 -15.08 15.43
N THR A 131 -9.57 -14.36 15.32
CA THR A 131 -9.51 -13.03 14.71
C THR A 131 -8.61 -13.08 13.48
N THR A 132 -9.13 -12.64 12.34
CA THR A 132 -8.44 -12.56 11.06
C THR A 132 -8.22 -11.11 10.69
N THR A 133 -6.96 -10.75 10.42
CA THR A 133 -6.62 -9.44 9.88
C THR A 133 -6.73 -9.49 8.35
N MET A 134 -7.57 -8.64 7.79
CA MET A 134 -7.75 -8.43 6.36
C MET A 134 -6.96 -7.19 5.96
N THR A 135 -5.97 -7.35 5.09
CA THR A 135 -5.10 -6.27 4.63
C THR A 135 -5.29 -6.07 3.13
N VAL A 136 -5.69 -4.88 2.71
CA VAL A 136 -5.72 -4.49 1.30
C VAL A 136 -4.48 -3.67 0.97
N ASN A 137 -3.83 -4.00 -0.15
CA ASN A 137 -2.68 -3.27 -0.68
C ASN A 137 -2.93 -2.88 -2.13
N ASN A 138 -2.32 -1.78 -2.53
CA ASN A 138 -2.13 -1.44 -3.94
C ASN A 138 -0.80 -1.97 -4.44
N LEU A 139 -0.82 -2.46 -5.66
CA LEU A 139 0.31 -3.03 -6.38
C LEU A 139 0.55 -2.21 -7.63
N LEU A 140 1.79 -1.79 -7.84
CA LEU A 140 2.16 -1.17 -9.11
C LEU A 140 2.53 -2.27 -10.12
N SER A 141 1.67 -2.45 -11.12
CA SER A 141 1.83 -3.46 -12.17
C SER A 141 3.22 -3.42 -12.80
N GLY A 142 3.82 -4.60 -12.98
CA GLY A 142 5.16 -4.75 -13.57
C GLY A 142 6.32 -4.39 -12.64
N THR A 143 6.06 -4.13 -11.36
CA THR A 143 7.09 -3.81 -10.37
C THR A 143 6.89 -4.58 -9.05
N SER A 144 7.86 -4.49 -8.15
CA SER A 144 7.77 -5.01 -6.78
C SER A 144 7.21 -3.98 -5.78
N TRP A 145 6.78 -2.79 -6.24
CA TRP A 145 6.29 -1.73 -5.37
C TRP A 145 4.88 -2.03 -4.86
N ILE A 146 4.72 -1.90 -3.54
CA ILE A 146 3.49 -2.18 -2.82
C ILE A 146 3.22 -0.99 -1.89
N SER A 147 1.97 -0.55 -1.81
CA SER A 147 1.58 0.47 -0.83
C SER A 147 1.66 -0.08 0.60
N THR A 148 1.66 0.81 1.59
CA THR A 148 1.24 0.40 2.94
C THR A 148 -0.17 -0.19 2.87
N GLY A 149 -0.46 -1.15 3.74
CA GLY A 149 -1.75 -1.85 3.76
C GLY A 149 -2.79 -1.10 4.58
N ALA A 150 -4.02 -1.02 4.10
CA ALA A 150 -5.15 -0.67 4.96
C ALA A 150 -5.76 -1.96 5.53
N THR A 151 -6.12 -1.95 6.81
CA THR A 151 -6.51 -3.16 7.53
C THR A 151 -7.90 -3.06 8.17
N ARG A 152 -8.54 -4.22 8.27
CA ARG A 152 -9.71 -4.49 9.12
C ARG A 152 -9.53 -5.83 9.80
N GLN A 153 -10.17 -6.01 10.94
CA GLN A 153 -10.18 -7.26 11.70
C GLN A 153 -11.57 -7.88 11.64
N LEU A 154 -11.64 -9.11 11.16
CA LEU A 154 -12.79 -9.98 11.28
C LEU A 154 -12.63 -10.80 12.56
N ALA A 155 -13.57 -10.70 13.49
CA ALA A 155 -13.66 -11.59 14.64
C ALA A 155 -14.88 -12.50 14.47
N VAL A 156 -14.70 -13.81 14.62
CA VAL A 156 -15.77 -14.81 14.58
C VAL A 156 -15.88 -15.47 15.95
N GLY A 157 -17.10 -15.53 16.50
CA GLY A 157 -17.31 -16.09 17.83
C GLY A 157 -16.97 -17.58 17.91
N ALA A 158 -16.80 -18.08 19.15
CA ALA A 158 -16.63 -19.49 19.39
C ALA A 158 -17.83 -20.26 18.82
N LEU A 159 -17.58 -21.38 18.14
CA LEU A 159 -18.58 -22.17 17.40
C LEU A 159 -19.22 -21.45 16.19
N GLY A 160 -18.69 -20.28 15.80
CA GLY A 160 -19.19 -19.53 14.66
C GLY A 160 -20.41 -18.67 14.99
N ILE A 161 -20.81 -18.56 16.25
CA ILE A 161 -21.95 -17.75 16.67
C ILE A 161 -21.53 -16.29 16.72
N GLY A 162 -22.19 -15.46 15.94
CA GLY A 162 -21.88 -14.04 15.79
C GLY A 162 -20.59 -13.79 15.00
N GLY A 163 -20.35 -12.51 14.75
CA GLY A 163 -19.13 -12.04 14.13
C GLY A 163 -19.15 -10.52 14.03
N SER A 164 -17.97 -9.92 13.96
CA SER A 164 -17.82 -8.49 13.80
C SER A 164 -16.68 -8.18 12.85
N CYS A 165 -16.78 -7.04 12.18
CA CYS A 165 -15.67 -6.51 11.40
C CYS A 165 -15.37 -5.08 11.81
N THR A 166 -14.14 -4.81 12.24
CA THR A 166 -13.69 -3.52 12.79
C THR A 166 -12.42 -3.02 12.15
#